data_AF-A0A968X8Y1-F1
#
_entry.id   AF-A0A968X8Y1-F1
#
_cell.length_a   1.000
_cell.length_b   1.000
_cell.length_c   1.000
_cell.angle_alpha   90.00
_cell.angle_beta   90.00
_cell.angle_gamma   90.00
#
_symmetry.space_group_name_H-M   'P 1'
#
loop_
_entity.id
_entity.type
_entity.pdbx_description
1 polymer ?
#
loop_
_entity_poly.entity_id
_entity_poly.type
_entity_poly.pdbx_seq_one_letter_code
_entity_poly.pdbx_strand_id
1 'polypeptide(L)'
;MGTFTGVMPLRAVAFQIMFLLLAIAIEGVILQAQLRIPRKLSMQYAATTNLLATAVGWMVFFIVEPLLAADWRKELIGYVFFGIKTIPVPVVLVGFGMFLGTFLLKLQGAEWLDMILEKAPIEKKTAFDPGKFRGRQRVHADFQLGPSRPLAILWANAASFSAISLLLALRLFVH
;
A
#
# COMPACT_ATOMS: atom_id res chain seq x y z
N MET A 1 6.69 -13.42 39.68
CA MET A 1 5.47 -12.70 40.08
C MET A 1 5.21 -11.67 39.00
N GLY A 2 4.14 -11.85 38.23
CA GLY A 2 3.91 -11.14 36.96
C GLY A 2 3.45 -9.70 37.16
N THR A 3 4.03 -8.79 36.38
CA THR A 3 3.57 -7.41 36.27
C THR A 3 3.42 -7.06 34.78
N PHE A 4 2.16 -7.05 34.34
CA PHE A 4 1.60 -6.33 33.19
C PHE A 4 2.28 -6.48 31.82
N THR A 5 2.14 -7.65 31.19
CA THR A 5 2.39 -7.86 29.75
C THR A 5 1.13 -7.70 28.87
N GLY A 6 0.07 -7.06 29.39
CA GLY A 6 -1.21 -6.90 28.68
C GLY A 6 -1.29 -5.74 27.67
N VAL A 7 -0.27 -4.87 27.63
CA VAL A 7 -0.28 -3.62 26.82
C VAL A 7 0.42 -3.76 25.46
N MET A 8 1.08 -4.90 25.20
CA MET A 8 1.99 -5.06 24.06
C MET A 8 1.32 -5.25 22.69
N PRO A 9 0.25 -6.07 22.53
CA PRO A 9 -0.44 -6.21 21.24
C PRO A 9 -1.14 -4.91 20.84
N LEU A 10 -1.63 -4.15 21.82
CA LEU A 10 -2.40 -2.94 21.58
C LEU A 10 -1.57 -1.87 20.86
N ARG A 11 -0.28 -1.75 21.18
CA ARG A 11 0.64 -0.82 20.49
C ARG A 11 0.82 -1.21 19.02
N ALA A 12 1.06 -2.49 18.75
CA ALA A 12 1.24 -2.99 17.38
C ALA A 12 -0.04 -2.79 16.55
N VAL A 13 -1.21 -3.11 17.13
CA VAL A 13 -2.51 -2.88 16.50
C VAL A 13 -2.77 -1.40 16.23
N ALA A 14 -2.46 -0.51 17.18
CA ALA A 14 -2.62 0.93 16.99
C ALA A 14 -1.74 1.47 15.86
N PHE A 15 -0.47 1.07 15.79
CA PHE A 15 0.41 1.44 14.68
C PHE A 15 -0.07 0.86 13.35
N GLN A 16 -0.53 -0.39 13.33
CA GLN A 16 -1.07 -1.01 12.12
C GLN A 16 -2.28 -0.22 11.60
N ILE A 17 -3.21 0.16 12.48
CA ILE A 17 -4.37 0.98 12.11
C ILE A 17 -3.91 2.35 11.60
N MET A 18 -2.97 2.99 12.27
CA MET A 18 -2.43 4.29 11.86
C MET A 18 -1.79 4.23 10.46
N PHE A 19 -0.93 3.23 10.21
CA PHE A 19 -0.30 3.04 8.91
C PHE A 19 -1.30 2.65 7.83
N LEU A 20 -2.31 1.83 8.16
CA LEU A 20 -3.38 1.49 7.24
C LEU A 20 -4.17 2.74 6.82
N LEU A 21 -4.60 3.57 7.78
CA LEU A 21 -5.32 4.80 7.50
C LEU A 21 -4.48 5.79 6.69
N LEU A 22 -3.19 5.93 7.04
CA LEU A 22 -2.26 6.78 6.30
C LEU A 22 -2.09 6.31 4.85
N ALA A 23 -1.88 5.01 4.63
CA ALA A 23 -1.77 4.43 3.30
C ALA A 23 -3.05 4.66 2.49
N ILE A 24 -4.22 4.40 3.07
CA ILE A 24 -5.52 4.62 2.41
C ILE A 24 -5.69 6.10 2.02
N ALA A 25 -5.32 7.03 2.90
CA ALA A 25 -5.43 8.46 2.62
C ALA A 25 -4.51 8.90 1.47
N ILE A 26 -3.22 8.52 1.52
CA ILE A 26 -2.23 8.87 0.50
C ILE A 26 -2.61 8.25 -0.85
N GLU A 27 -2.92 6.95 -0.85
CA GLU A 27 -3.23 6.23 -2.09
C GLU A 27 -4.55 6.69 -2.69
N GLY A 28 -5.55 6.99 -1.86
CA GLY A 28 -6.82 7.55 -2.33
C GLY A 28 -6.65 8.88 -3.07
N VAL A 29 -5.75 9.75 -2.61
CA VAL A 29 -5.44 11.03 -3.29
C VAL A 29 -4.68 10.78 -4.59
N ILE A 30 -3.66 9.91 -4.57
CA ILE A 30 -2.83 9.64 -5.77
C ILE A 30 -3.65 8.92 -6.85
N LEU A 31 -4.44 7.92 -6.49
CA LEU A 31 -5.32 7.22 -7.42
C LEU A 31 -6.38 8.15 -8.02
N GLN A 32 -6.91 9.10 -7.23
CA GLN A 32 -7.85 10.09 -7.73
C GLN A 32 -7.18 10.98 -8.78
N ALA A 33 -5.98 11.49 -8.47
CA ALA A 33 -5.23 12.37 -9.36
C ALA A 33 -4.82 11.64 -10.66
N GLN A 34 -4.33 10.41 -10.54
CA GLN A 34 -3.81 9.65 -11.68
C GLN A 34 -4.92 9.05 -12.55
N LEU A 35 -5.96 8.45 -11.97
CA LEU A 35 -7.03 7.77 -12.71
C LEU A 35 -8.21 8.69 -13.05
N ARG A 36 -8.24 9.91 -12.51
CA ARG A 36 -9.32 10.89 -12.69
C ARG A 36 -10.71 10.34 -12.34
N ILE A 37 -10.76 9.42 -11.37
CA ILE A 37 -11.99 8.81 -10.88
C ILE A 37 -12.63 9.65 -9.76
N PRO A 38 -13.94 9.48 -9.47
CA PRO A 38 -14.58 10.16 -8.37
C PRO A 38 -13.89 9.86 -7.03
N ARG A 39 -13.76 10.87 -6.16
CA ARG A 39 -13.11 10.73 -4.83
C ARG A 39 -13.63 9.54 -4.03
N LYS A 40 -14.96 9.33 -4.01
CA LYS A 40 -15.59 8.18 -3.33
C LYS A 40 -15.07 6.85 -3.86
N LEU A 41 -14.95 6.72 -5.19
CA LEU A 41 -14.46 5.50 -5.82
C LEU A 41 -12.98 5.29 -5.52
N SER A 42 -12.16 6.34 -5.61
CA SER A 42 -10.74 6.27 -5.29
C SER A 42 -10.48 5.81 -3.85
N MET A 43 -11.21 6.39 -2.89
CA MET A 43 -11.12 5.99 -1.49
C MET A 43 -11.56 4.54 -1.26
N GLN A 44 -12.56 4.05 -2.00
CA GLN A 44 -12.98 2.65 -1.94
C GLN A 44 -11.89 1.70 -2.47
N TYR A 45 -11.29 1.99 -3.63
CA TYR A 45 -10.17 1.19 -4.14
C TYR A 45 -9.00 1.16 -3.15
N ALA A 46 -8.59 2.33 -2.64
CA ALA A 46 -7.49 2.42 -1.68
C ALA A 46 -7.81 1.64 -0.39
N ALA A 47 -9.01 1.80 0.17
CA ALA A 47 -9.44 1.09 1.38
C ALA A 47 -9.46 -0.42 1.19
N THR A 48 -10.13 -0.90 0.14
CA THR A 48 -10.29 -2.34 -0.10
C THR A 48 -8.96 -3.01 -0.39
N THR A 49 -8.12 -2.43 -1.23
CA THR A 49 -6.82 -3.03 -1.60
C THR A 49 -5.81 -2.99 -0.46
N ASN A 50 -5.78 -1.93 0.37
CA ASN A 50 -4.91 -1.91 1.56
C ASN A 50 -5.41 -2.82 2.68
N LEU A 51 -6.72 -2.97 2.85
CA LEU A 51 -7.29 -3.91 3.82
C LEU A 51 -7.02 -5.35 3.39
N LEU A 52 -7.20 -5.66 2.10
CA LEU A 52 -6.84 -6.96 1.52
C LEU A 52 -5.36 -7.26 1.73
N ALA A 53 -4.48 -6.29 1.42
CA ALA A 53 -3.05 -6.45 1.62
C ALA A 53 -2.66 -6.68 3.09
N THR A 54 -3.32 -5.97 4.01
CA THR A 54 -3.14 -6.18 5.45
C THR A 54 -3.58 -7.59 5.86
N ALA A 55 -4.75 -8.03 5.42
CA ALA A 55 -5.26 -9.37 5.73
C ALA A 55 -4.35 -10.47 5.19
N VAL A 56 -3.89 -10.35 3.94
CA VAL A 56 -2.94 -11.30 3.34
C VAL A 56 -1.60 -11.26 4.08
N GLY A 57 -1.10 -10.08 4.46
CA GLY A 57 0.12 -9.95 5.27
C GLY A 57 0.03 -10.72 6.59
N TRP A 58 -1.10 -10.62 7.30
CA TRP A 58 -1.33 -11.40 8.52
C TRP A 58 -1.45 -12.90 8.26
N MET A 59 -2.14 -13.32 7.18
CA MET A 59 -2.21 -14.73 6.80
C MET A 59 -0.81 -15.30 6.52
N VAL A 60 0.01 -14.58 5.75
CA VAL A 60 1.40 -14.96 5.47
C VAL A 60 2.21 -15.02 6.77
N PHE A 61 2.08 -14.04 7.66
CA PHE A 61 2.74 -14.04 8.96
C PHE A 61 2.42 -15.31 9.76
N PHE A 62 1.14 -15.67 9.91
CA PHE A 62 0.73 -16.85 10.69
C PHE A 62 1.13 -18.18 10.04
N ILE A 63 1.28 -18.23 8.71
CA ILE A 63 1.76 -19.42 8.00
C ILE A 63 3.28 -19.56 8.14
N VAL A 64 4.01 -18.44 8.00
CA VAL A 64 5.47 -18.42 7.95
C VAL A 64 6.08 -18.53 9.34
N GLU A 65 5.52 -17.84 10.35
CA GLU A 65 6.01 -17.82 11.74
C GLU A 65 6.33 -19.20 12.34
N PRO A 66 5.47 -20.23 12.25
CA PRO A 66 5.77 -21.56 12.79
C PRO A 66 6.82 -22.34 11.99
N LEU A 67 7.06 -21.97 10.73
CA LEU A 67 8.05 -22.61 9.86
C LEU A 67 9.47 -22.08 10.08
N LEU A 68 9.63 -20.96 10.80
CA LEU A 68 10.92 -20.33 11.06
C LEU A 68 11.71 -21.04 12.16
N ALA A 69 13.04 -21.11 11.96
CA ALA A 69 13.98 -21.48 13.01
C ALA A 69 13.86 -20.55 14.23
N ALA A 70 14.22 -21.04 15.41
CA ALA A 70 13.96 -20.37 16.69
C ALA A 70 14.53 -18.94 16.78
N ASP A 71 15.68 -18.68 16.15
CA ASP A 71 16.34 -17.38 16.18
C ASP A 71 15.60 -16.37 15.29
N TRP A 72 15.31 -16.74 14.03
CA TRP A 72 14.53 -15.91 13.11
C TRP A 72 13.11 -15.63 13.61
N ARG A 73 12.48 -16.60 14.28
CA ARG A 73 11.15 -16.42 14.86
C ARG A 73 11.15 -15.34 15.95
N LYS A 74 12.15 -15.33 16.83
CA LYS A 74 12.29 -14.31 17.89
C LYS A 74 12.53 -12.93 17.29
N GLU A 75 13.37 -12.83 16.27
CA GLU A 75 13.61 -11.55 15.58
C GLU A 75 12.34 -11.03 14.89
N LEU A 76 11.62 -11.89 14.18
CA LEU A 76 10.38 -11.54 13.49
C LEU A 76 9.28 -11.07 14.47
N ILE A 77 9.05 -11.80 15.56
CA ILE A 77 8.13 -11.37 16.63
C ILE A 77 8.64 -10.07 17.27
N GLY A 78 9.95 -9.95 17.47
CA GLY A 78 10.62 -8.74 17.92
C GLY A 78 10.25 -7.52 17.09
N TYR A 79 10.43 -7.61 15.77
CA TYR A 79 10.15 -6.51 14.85
C TYR A 79 8.66 -6.16 14.77
N VAL A 80 7.78 -7.16 14.74
CA VAL A 80 6.33 -6.93 14.60
C VAL A 80 5.72 -6.33 15.88
N PHE A 81 6.07 -6.85 17.06
CA PHE A 81 5.45 -6.43 18.32
C PHE A 81 6.21 -5.34 19.06
N PHE A 82 7.54 -5.35 19.00
CA PHE A 82 8.39 -4.41 19.75
C PHE A 82 8.94 -3.28 18.87
N GLY A 83 8.85 -3.42 17.55
CA GLY A 83 9.36 -2.47 16.58
C GLY A 83 10.85 -2.65 16.29
N ILE A 84 11.28 -2.04 15.19
CA ILE A 84 12.67 -2.05 14.74
C ILE A 84 13.48 -1.12 15.66
N LYS A 85 14.61 -1.61 16.20
CA LYS A 85 15.58 -0.82 16.99
C LYS A 85 16.85 -0.51 16.21
N THR A 86 17.24 -1.40 15.31
CA THR A 86 18.37 -1.28 14.39
C THR A 86 17.90 -1.70 13.01
N ILE A 87 18.46 -1.11 11.95
CA ILE A 87 18.10 -1.42 10.56
C ILE A 87 19.20 -2.31 9.95
N PRO A 88 19.18 -3.64 10.19
CA PRO A 88 20.14 -4.53 9.54
C PRO A 88 19.72 -4.75 8.08
N VAL A 89 20.67 -5.13 7.23
CA VAL A 89 20.44 -5.38 5.78
C VAL A 89 19.27 -6.34 5.51
N PRO A 90 19.10 -7.46 6.24
CA PRO A 90 17.97 -8.37 6.02
C PRO A 90 16.59 -7.69 6.20
N VAL A 91 16.47 -6.75 7.13
CA VAL A 91 15.20 -6.01 7.36
C VAL A 91 14.88 -5.11 6.17
N VAL A 92 15.89 -4.49 5.55
CA VAL A 92 15.71 -3.69 4.33
C VAL A 92 15.24 -4.57 3.17
N LEU A 93 15.85 -5.75 3.00
CA LEU A 93 15.46 -6.69 1.95
C LEU A 93 14.03 -7.21 2.15
N VAL A 94 13.66 -7.54 3.39
CA VAL A 94 12.28 -7.94 3.73
C VAL A 94 11.30 -6.80 3.48
N GLY A 95 11.64 -5.56 3.87
CA GLY A 95 10.80 -4.39 3.61
C GLY A 95 10.59 -4.13 2.12
N PHE A 96 11.64 -4.27 1.31
CA PHE A 96 11.55 -4.18 -0.14
C PHE A 96 10.70 -5.32 -0.74
N GLY A 97 10.86 -6.55 -0.24
CA GLY A 97 10.01 -7.69 -0.60
C GLY A 97 8.53 -7.46 -0.26
N MET A 98 8.24 -6.89 0.91
CA MET A 98 6.88 -6.49 1.31
C MET A 98 6.33 -5.40 0.39
N PHE A 99 7.13 -4.40 0.00
CA PHE A 99 6.73 -3.39 -0.97
C PHE A 99 6.32 -4.02 -2.31
N LEU A 100 7.14 -4.92 -2.85
CA LEU A 100 6.84 -5.56 -4.14
C LEU A 100 5.63 -6.51 -4.04
N GLY A 101 5.56 -7.32 -2.98
CA GLY A 101 4.45 -8.24 -2.75
C GLY A 101 3.11 -7.52 -2.58
N THR A 102 3.10 -6.42 -1.80
CA THR A 102 1.90 -5.58 -1.66
C THR A 102 1.52 -4.89 -2.96
N PHE A 103 2.49 -4.42 -3.76
CA PHE A 103 2.21 -3.86 -5.07
C PHE A 103 1.50 -4.86 -5.98
N LEU A 104 2.03 -6.09 -6.12
CA LEU A 104 1.43 -7.14 -6.93
C LEU A 104 0.02 -7.50 -6.45
N LEU A 105 -0.15 -7.62 -5.13
CA LEU A 105 -1.44 -7.92 -4.55
C LEU A 105 -2.47 -6.79 -4.78
N LYS A 106 -2.03 -5.53 -4.77
CA LYS A 106 -2.88 -4.38 -5.09
C LYS A 106 -3.31 -4.35 -6.55
N LEU A 107 -2.43 -4.72 -7.49
CA LEU A 107 -2.80 -4.89 -8.89
C LEU A 107 -3.93 -5.91 -9.02
N GLN A 108 -3.72 -7.11 -8.45
CA GLN A 108 -4.71 -8.18 -8.52
C GLN A 108 -6.01 -7.84 -7.79
N GLY A 109 -5.92 -7.23 -6.62
CA GLY A 109 -7.08 -6.81 -5.83
C GLY A 109 -7.92 -5.73 -6.53
N ALA A 110 -7.28 -4.85 -7.30
CA ALA A 110 -7.98 -3.85 -8.11
C ALA A 110 -8.77 -4.49 -9.26
N GLU A 111 -8.23 -5.52 -9.92
CA GLU A 111 -8.94 -6.30 -10.94
C GLU A 111 -10.14 -7.06 -10.36
N TRP A 112 -9.96 -7.72 -9.21
CA TRP A 112 -11.06 -8.40 -8.53
C TRP A 112 -12.17 -7.42 -8.14
N LEU A 113 -11.81 -6.21 -7.70
CA LEU A 113 -12.81 -5.21 -7.36
C LEU A 113 -13.61 -4.75 -8.58
N ASP A 114 -12.98 -4.61 -9.75
CA ASP A 114 -13.71 -4.29 -11.00
C ASP A 114 -14.73 -5.38 -11.36
N MET A 115 -14.32 -6.64 -11.21
CA MET A 115 -15.18 -7.80 -11.46
C MET A 115 -16.40 -7.81 -10.53
N ILE A 116 -16.19 -7.53 -9.23
CA ILE A 116 -17.28 -7.46 -8.24
C ILE A 116 -18.20 -6.27 -8.48
N LEU A 117 -17.65 -5.13 -8.93
CA LEU A 117 -18.44 -3.92 -9.17
C LEU A 117 -19.20 -3.93 -10.52
N GLU A 118 -19.08 -5.01 -11.32
CA GLU A 118 -19.58 -5.10 -12.71
C GLU A 118 -19.22 -3.87 -13.57
N LYS A 119 -18.16 -3.15 -13.18
CA LYS A 119 -17.69 -2.00 -13.94
C LYS A 119 -16.78 -2.53 -15.03
N ALA A 120 -17.08 -2.19 -16.28
CA ALA A 120 -16.08 -2.29 -17.34
C ALA A 120 -14.77 -1.66 -16.83
N PRO A 121 -13.61 -2.31 -17.08
CA PRO A 121 -12.33 -1.87 -16.55
C PRO A 121 -12.18 -0.37 -16.77
N ILE A 122 -11.74 0.35 -15.73
CA ILE A 122 -11.66 1.82 -15.71
C ILE A 122 -10.92 2.36 -16.95
N GLU A 123 -10.04 1.55 -17.55
CA GLU A 123 -9.36 1.78 -18.83
C GLU A 123 -10.30 2.10 -20.01
N LYS A 124 -11.57 1.68 -20.01
CA LYS A 124 -12.49 1.90 -21.16
C LYS A 124 -13.40 3.12 -21.04
N LYS A 125 -13.48 3.80 -19.88
CA LYS A 125 -14.43 4.92 -19.68
C LYS A 125 -13.85 6.33 -19.78
N THR A 126 -12.55 6.50 -20.03
CA THR A 126 -11.90 7.82 -20.12
C THR A 126 -11.51 8.25 -21.55
N ALA A 127 -12.04 7.60 -22.59
CA ALA A 127 -12.23 8.30 -23.86
C ALA A 127 -13.32 9.36 -23.66
N PHE A 128 -12.92 10.49 -23.08
CA PHE A 128 -13.66 11.74 -23.21
C PHE A 128 -13.89 11.96 -24.70
N ASP A 129 -15.15 11.95 -25.13
CA ASP A 129 -15.54 12.27 -26.50
C ASP A 129 -15.08 13.71 -26.81
N PRO A 130 -14.00 13.92 -27.59
CA PRO A 130 -13.43 15.24 -27.82
C PRO A 130 -14.15 15.96 -28.96
N GLY A 131 -15.38 15.57 -29.30
CA GLY A 131 -16.13 16.03 -30.47
C GLY A 131 -16.50 17.52 -30.54
N LYS A 132 -16.00 18.41 -29.65
CA LYS A 132 -16.38 19.84 -29.68
C LYS A 132 -15.29 20.89 -29.59
N PHE A 133 -13.99 20.57 -29.58
CA PHE A 133 -12.97 21.62 -29.66
C PHE A 133 -11.88 21.33 -30.70
N ARG A 134 -12.21 21.66 -31.95
CA ARG A 134 -11.24 21.96 -33.01
C ARG A 134 -10.44 23.21 -32.61
N GLY A 135 -9.12 23.08 -32.48
CA GLY A 135 -8.30 24.27 -32.21
C GLY A 135 -6.82 24.00 -31.98
N ARG A 136 -6.14 23.43 -32.98
CA ARG A 136 -4.78 23.83 -33.40
C ARG A 136 -3.82 24.25 -32.28
N GLN A 137 -3.09 23.32 -31.65
CA GLN A 137 -1.73 23.59 -31.18
C GLN A 137 -0.97 22.36 -30.65
N ARG A 138 0.30 22.31 -31.05
CA ARG A 138 1.46 21.66 -30.40
C ARG A 138 1.70 20.19 -30.71
N VAL A 139 2.50 20.03 -31.76
CA VAL A 139 3.61 19.09 -31.84
C VAL A 139 4.53 19.31 -30.63
N HIS A 140 4.21 18.67 -29.51
CA HIS A 140 5.20 18.10 -28.62
C HIS A 140 4.76 16.65 -28.44
N ALA A 141 5.64 15.74 -28.81
CA ALA A 141 5.53 14.33 -28.48
C ALA A 141 5.72 14.18 -26.97
N ASP A 142 4.77 14.67 -26.18
CA ASP A 142 4.58 14.16 -24.84
C ASP A 142 4.19 12.71 -25.02
N PHE A 143 4.98 11.80 -24.43
CA PHE A 143 4.56 10.44 -24.18
C PHE A 143 3.17 10.50 -23.53
N GLN A 144 2.13 10.33 -24.35
CA GLN A 144 0.75 10.15 -23.91
C GLN A 144 0.68 8.78 -23.26
N LEU A 145 1.32 8.62 -22.10
CA LEU A 145 0.92 7.65 -21.11
C LEU A 145 -0.48 8.13 -20.66
N GLY A 146 -1.51 7.69 -21.39
CA GLY A 146 -2.86 7.67 -20.85
C GLY A 146 -2.82 7.03 -19.46
N PRO A 147 -3.80 7.31 -18.57
CA PRO A 147 -3.78 6.86 -17.18
C PRO A 147 -3.52 5.36 -17.08
N SER A 148 -2.25 4.99 -16.88
CA SER A 148 -1.82 3.60 -16.84
C SER A 148 -2.06 3.13 -15.42
N ARG A 149 -3.13 2.37 -15.25
CA ARG A 149 -3.58 1.91 -13.93
C ARG A 149 -2.49 1.22 -13.12
N PRO A 150 -1.65 0.33 -13.70
CA PRO A 150 -0.56 -0.27 -12.96
C PRO A 150 0.44 0.76 -12.44
N LEU A 151 0.74 1.79 -13.25
CA LEU A 151 1.63 2.88 -12.87
C LEU A 151 1.01 3.73 -11.76
N ALA A 152 -0.28 4.04 -11.84
CA ALA A 152 -1.01 4.76 -10.80
C ALA A 152 -0.97 4.02 -9.46
N ILE A 153 -1.19 2.70 -9.48
CA ILE A 153 -1.10 1.84 -8.28
C ILE A 153 0.34 1.78 -7.77
N LEU A 154 1.34 1.73 -8.65
CA LEU A 154 2.76 1.74 -8.26
C LEU A 154 3.15 3.05 -7.58
N TRP A 155 2.79 4.20 -8.15
CA TRP A 155 3.02 5.52 -7.54
C TRP A 155 2.34 5.65 -6.19
N ALA A 156 1.10 5.18 -6.10
CA ALA A 156 0.35 5.19 -4.85
C ALA A 156 1.06 4.34 -3.77
N ASN A 157 1.44 3.11 -4.10
CA ASN A 157 2.15 2.21 -3.18
C ASN A 157 3.54 2.76 -2.79
N ALA A 158 4.28 3.32 -3.74
CA ALA A 158 5.60 3.89 -3.48
C ALA A 158 5.52 5.09 -2.53
N ALA A 159 4.52 5.97 -2.72
CA ALA A 159 4.32 7.12 -1.85
C ALA A 159 3.89 6.71 -0.44
N SER A 160 2.98 5.74 -0.30
CA SER A 160 2.54 5.26 1.02
C SER A 160 3.68 4.56 1.77
N PHE A 161 4.43 3.67 1.11
CA PHE A 161 5.61 3.03 1.70
C PHE A 161 6.68 4.04 2.07
N SER A 162 6.95 5.04 1.22
CA SER A 162 7.93 6.09 1.53
C SER A 162 7.52 6.91 2.76
N ALA A 163 6.23 7.26 2.88
CA ALA A 163 5.71 7.97 4.05
C ALA A 163 5.81 7.14 5.33
N ILE A 164 5.46 5.85 5.26
CA ILE A 164 5.57 4.93 6.41
C ILE A 164 7.05 4.74 6.80
N SER A 165 7.94 4.52 5.84
CA SER A 165 9.37 4.40 6.08
C SER A 165 9.96 5.68 6.70
N LEU A 166 9.53 6.87 6.24
CA LEU A 166 9.95 8.13 6.83
C LEU A 166 9.47 8.28 8.28
N LEU A 167 8.21 7.92 8.57
CA LEU A 167 7.68 7.92 9.95
C LEU A 167 8.44 6.95 10.85
N LEU A 168 8.79 5.76 10.34
CA LEU A 168 9.59 4.78 11.06
C LEU A 168 11.02 5.30 11.31
N ALA A 169 11.63 5.96 10.33
CA ALA A 169 12.95 6.57 10.47
C ALA A 169 12.92 7.70 11.51
N LEU A 170 11.95 8.62 11.44
CA LEU A 170 11.80 9.68 12.43
C LEU A 170 11.62 9.13 13.85
N ARG A 171 10.83 8.07 14.00
CA ARG A 171 10.66 7.38 15.29
C ARG A 171 11.97 6.81 15.84
N LEU A 172 12.85 6.32 14.97
CA LEU A 172 14.17 5.82 15.35
C LEU A 172 15.14 6.93 15.77
N PHE A 173 14.96 8.16 15.27
CA PHE A 173 15.81 9.30 15.66
C PHE A 173 15.34 10.04 16.91
N VAL A 174 14.04 9.95 17.24
CA VAL A 174 13.43 10.63 18.40
C VAL A 174 13.53 9.78 19.69
N HIS A 175 14.07 8.57 19.60
CA HIS A 175 14.34 7.66 20.72
C HIS A 175 15.78 7.16 20.70
#